data_AF-D2QE87-F1
#
_entry.id   AF-D2QE87-F1
#
_cell.length_a   1.000
_cell.length_b   1.000
_cell.length_c   1.000
_cell.angle_alpha   90.00
_cell.angle_beta   90.00
_cell.angle_gamma   90.00
#
_symmetry.space_group_name_H-M   'P 1'
#
loop_
_entity.id
_entity.type
_entity.pdbx_description
1 polymer ?
#
loop_
_entity_poly.entity_id
_entity_poly.type
_entity_poly.pdbx_seq_one_letter_code
_entity_poly.pdbx_strand_id
1 'polypeptide(L)'
;MNYIYIFFAFLIGLAITVQAGVNANLRQAMASPILAAAVSFGSGFVVLVLLFMGSGAPVPSLEAIKQVSWWKWMGGVMGAVYMITVIVSVQKIGTANLVSLSVAGQLVAAIILDHYGLLGFALHPANGWRLLGVLLIVAGVLLVVRN
;
A
#
# COMPACT_ATOMS: atom_id res chain seq x y z
N MET A 1 4.25 -19.86 -12.03
CA MET A 1 3.56 -18.90 -11.14
C MET A 1 2.96 -19.66 -9.99
N ASN A 2 3.27 -19.29 -8.75
CA ASN A 2 2.66 -19.95 -7.59
C ASN A 2 1.30 -19.27 -7.31
N TYR A 3 0.22 -19.95 -7.70
CA TYR A 3 -1.16 -19.42 -7.68
C TYR A 3 -1.63 -19.01 -6.28
N ILE A 4 -1.04 -19.55 -5.21
CA ILE A 4 -1.42 -19.18 -3.83
C ILE A 4 -1.12 -17.71 -3.53
N TYR A 5 0.02 -17.20 -3.99
CA TYR A 5 0.41 -15.80 -3.76
C TYR A 5 -0.43 -14.85 -4.60
N ILE A 6 -0.87 -15.27 -5.78
CA ILE A 6 -1.81 -14.50 -6.62
C ILE A 6 -3.15 -14.37 -5.89
N PHE A 7 -3.64 -15.46 -5.32
CA PHE A 7 -4.87 -15.46 -4.55
C PHE A 7 -4.77 -14.57 -3.29
N PHE A 8 -3.67 -14.65 -2.53
CA PHE A 8 -3.46 -13.75 -1.40
C PHE A 8 -3.36 -12.29 -1.82
N ALA A 9 -2.68 -11.97 -2.92
CA ALA A 9 -2.61 -10.60 -3.43
C ALA A 9 -4.00 -10.06 -3.79
N PHE A 10 -4.85 -10.90 -4.39
CA PHE A 10 -6.25 -10.54 -4.67
C PHE A 10 -7.05 -10.27 -3.39
N LEU A 11 -6.95 -11.15 -2.39
CA LEU A 11 -7.62 -10.95 -1.10
C LEU A 11 -7.16 -9.68 -0.38
N ILE A 12 -5.88 -9.33 -0.47
CA ILE A 12 -5.35 -8.07 0.08
C ILE A 12 -6.00 -6.87 -0.60
N GLY A 13 -6.24 -6.90 -1.91
CA GLY A 13 -6.97 -5.83 -2.61
C GLY A 13 -8.39 -5.60 -2.05
N LEU A 14 -9.10 -6.70 -1.74
CA LEU A 14 -10.41 -6.63 -1.09
C LEU A 14 -10.29 -6.05 0.32
N ALA A 15 -9.34 -6.55 1.12
CA ALA A 15 -9.12 -6.11 2.49
C ALA A 15 -8.76 -4.63 2.60
N ILE A 16 -7.88 -4.11 1.73
CA ILE A 16 -7.47 -2.69 1.70
C ILE A 16 -8.68 -1.79 1.38
N THR A 17 -9.58 -2.24 0.49
CA THR A 17 -10.79 -1.50 0.15
C THR A 17 -11.74 -1.40 1.35
N VAL A 18 -11.92 -2.50 2.08
CA VAL A 18 -12.70 -2.52 3.34
C VAL A 18 -12.05 -1.62 4.39
N GLN A 19 -10.72 -1.69 4.54
CA GLN A 19 -9.96 -0.87 5.47
C GLN A 19 -10.14 0.64 5.20
N ALA A 20 -10.17 1.07 3.94
CA ALA A 20 -10.43 2.47 3.58
C ALA A 20 -11.80 2.94 4.11
N GLY A 21 -12.83 2.10 4.02
CA GLY A 21 -14.16 2.37 4.56
C GLY A 21 -14.18 2.40 6.09
N VAL A 22 -13.54 1.43 6.75
CA VAL A 22 -13.42 1.39 8.23
C VAL A 22 -12.73 2.65 8.75
N ASN A 23 -11.61 3.04 8.14
CA ASN A 23 -10.85 4.20 8.58
C ASN A 23 -11.57 5.53 8.29
N ALA A 24 -12.39 5.58 7.24
CA ALA A 24 -13.26 6.71 6.98
C ALA A 24 -14.36 6.87 8.05
N ASN A 25 -14.96 5.77 8.50
CA ASN A 25 -15.92 5.78 9.61
C ASN A 25 -15.24 6.19 10.93
N LEU A 26 -14.04 5.66 11.20
CA LEU A 26 -13.26 6.06 12.37
C LEU A 26 -12.94 7.56 12.34
N ARG A 27 -12.57 8.11 11.18
CA ARG A 27 -12.41 9.57 11.00
C ARG A 27 -13.67 10.33 11.38
N GLN A 28 -14.86 9.88 10.95
CA GLN A 28 -16.12 10.55 11.28
C GLN A 28 -16.36 10.55 12.80
N ALA A 29 -16.14 9.41 13.46
CA ALA A 29 -16.28 9.30 14.91
C ALA A 29 -15.27 10.16 15.71
N MET A 30 -14.05 10.30 15.19
CA MET A 30 -12.96 11.03 15.86
C MET A 30 -12.81 12.49 15.42
N ALA A 31 -13.59 12.92 14.42
CA ALA A 31 -13.47 14.23 13.75
C ALA A 31 -12.05 14.59 13.26
N SER A 32 -11.14 13.62 13.11
CA SER A 32 -9.74 13.86 12.77
C SER A 32 -9.17 12.75 11.90
N PRO A 33 -8.67 13.06 10.68
CA PRO A 33 -8.07 12.05 9.79
C PRO A 33 -6.72 11.56 10.31
N ILE A 34 -5.95 12.44 10.97
CA ILE A 34 -4.64 12.10 11.53
C ILE A 34 -4.82 11.14 12.70
N LEU A 35 -5.78 11.41 13.59
CA LEU A 35 -6.04 10.54 14.74
C LEU A 35 -6.56 9.16 14.30
N ALA A 36 -7.46 9.13 13.30
CA ALA A 36 -7.92 7.87 12.72
C ALA A 36 -6.77 7.05 12.10
N ALA A 37 -5.87 7.69 11.35
CA ALA A 37 -4.68 7.04 10.81
C ALA A 37 -3.76 6.52 11.92
N ALA A 38 -3.51 7.33 12.96
CA ALA A 38 -2.66 6.96 14.09
C ALA A 38 -3.23 5.75 14.87
N VAL A 39 -4.54 5.72 15.11
CA VAL A 39 -5.20 4.57 15.76
C VAL A 39 -5.13 3.33 14.87
N SER A 40 -5.38 3.46 13.56
CA SER A 40 -5.30 2.34 12.61
C SER A 40 -3.88 1.75 12.52
N PHE A 41 -2.85 2.61 12.46
CA PHE A 41 -1.46 2.15 12.44
C PHE A 41 -1.01 1.63 13.81
N GLY A 42 -1.48 2.24 14.90
CA GLY A 42 -1.19 1.81 16.26
C GLY A 42 -1.71 0.41 16.55
N SER A 43 -2.96 0.11 16.19
CA SER A 43 -3.52 -1.24 16.34
C SER A 43 -2.79 -2.27 15.47
N GLY A 44 -2.46 -1.90 14.22
CA GLY A 44 -1.62 -2.74 13.35
C GLY A 44 -0.23 -3.00 13.94
N PHE A 45 0.41 -1.98 14.50
CA PHE A 45 1.72 -2.10 15.15
C PHE A 45 1.68 -3.06 16.35
N VAL A 46 0.66 -2.97 17.21
CA VAL A 46 0.48 -3.89 18.33
C VAL A 46 0.36 -5.34 17.83
N VAL A 47 -0.45 -5.59 16.81
CA VAL A 47 -0.59 -6.93 16.22
C VAL A 47 0.75 -7.43 15.66
N LEU A 48 1.51 -6.59 14.95
CA LEU A 48 2.82 -6.96 14.42
C LEU A 48 3.83 -7.31 15.53
N VAL A 49 3.84 -6.57 16.63
CA VAL A 49 4.69 -6.86 17.79
C VAL A 49 4.32 -8.21 18.42
N LEU A 50 3.02 -8.47 18.62
CA LEU A 50 2.56 -9.75 19.18
C LEU A 50 2.92 -10.93 18.27
N LEU A 51 2.75 -10.78 16.95
CA LEU A 51 3.14 -11.79 15.98
C LEU A 51 4.66 -12.03 15.99
N PHE A 52 5.46 -10.98 16.08
CA PHE A 52 6.92 -11.09 16.20
C PHE A 52 7.30 -11.85 17.47
N MET A 53 6.73 -11.50 18.63
CA MET A 53 6.97 -12.20 19.89
C MET A 53 6.58 -13.68 19.83
N GLY A 54 5.47 -14.01 19.15
CA GLY A 54 5.01 -15.39 18.97
C GLY A 54 5.80 -16.18 17.92
N SER A 55 6.53 -15.52 17.02
CA SER A 55 7.27 -16.18 15.94
C SER A 55 8.55 -16.87 16.38
N GLY A 56 9.08 -16.53 17.57
CA GLY A 56 10.38 -16.98 18.03
C GLY A 56 11.57 -16.42 17.22
N ALA A 57 11.33 -15.48 16.31
CA ALA A 57 12.38 -14.85 15.53
C ALA A 57 13.31 -14.03 16.44
N PRO A 58 14.65 -14.08 16.22
CA PRO A 58 15.58 -13.32 17.04
C PRO A 58 15.44 -11.81 16.78
N VAL A 59 15.61 -11.02 17.84
CA VAL A 59 15.76 -9.56 17.71
C VAL A 59 17.11 -9.26 17.04
N PRO A 60 17.16 -8.47 15.96
CA PRO A 60 18.42 -8.08 15.33
C PRO A 60 19.36 -7.38 16.32
N SER A 61 20.68 -7.60 16.19
CA SER A 61 21.66 -6.89 17.00
C SER A 61 21.65 -5.39 16.70
N LEU A 62 22.06 -4.58 17.68
CA LEU A 62 22.14 -3.12 17.50
C LEU A 62 23.08 -2.73 16.35
N GLU A 63 24.14 -3.50 16.13
CA GLU A 63 25.05 -3.31 15.00
C GLU A 63 24.37 -3.55 13.67
N ALA A 64 23.58 -4.62 13.55
CA ALA A 64 22.80 -4.90 12.35
C ALA A 64 21.81 -3.77 12.04
N ILE A 65 21.15 -3.24 13.07
CA ILE A 65 20.21 -2.09 12.93
C ILE A 65 20.94 -0.85 12.42
N LYS A 66 22.12 -0.54 12.96
CA LYS A 66 22.92 0.64 12.56
C LYS A 66 23.43 0.56 11.11
N GLN A 67 23.59 -0.63 10.55
CA GLN A 67 24.01 -0.83 9.16
C GLN A 67 22.87 -0.61 8.15
N VAL A 68 21.61 -0.53 8.60
CA VAL A 68 20.47 -0.31 7.71
C VAL A 68 20.44 1.15 7.23
N SER A 69 20.48 1.35 5.91
CA SER A 69 20.35 2.68 5.30
C SER A 69 19.08 3.41 5.74
N TRP A 70 19.20 4.70 6.07
CA TRP A 70 18.13 5.50 6.67
C TRP A 70 16.79 5.45 5.91
N TRP A 71 16.82 5.42 4.57
CA TRP A 71 15.62 5.41 3.73
C TRP A 71 14.77 4.16 3.90
N LYS A 72 15.35 3.02 4.32
CA LYS A 72 14.62 1.76 4.55
C LYS A 72 13.67 1.86 5.75
N TRP A 73 13.94 2.79 6.68
CA TRP A 73 13.08 3.06 7.83
C TRP A 73 11.88 3.95 7.48
N MET A 74 11.88 4.58 6.31
CA MET A 74 10.84 5.52 5.89
C MET A 74 9.53 4.86 5.47
N GLY A 75 9.48 3.52 5.37
CA GLY A 75 8.28 2.80 4.95
C GLY A 75 7.05 3.11 5.81
N GLY A 76 7.20 3.21 7.14
CA GLY A 76 6.11 3.59 8.04
C GLY A 76 5.62 5.03 7.82
N VAL A 77 6.54 5.97 7.55
CA VAL A 77 6.20 7.37 7.25
C VAL A 77 5.43 7.47 5.93
N MET A 78 5.90 6.78 4.89
CA MET A 78 5.20 6.70 3.60
C MET A 78 3.81 6.08 3.77
N GLY A 79 3.69 5.04 4.59
CA GLY A 79 2.41 4.41 4.93
C GLY A 79 1.45 5.36 5.63
N ALA A 80 1.93 6.18 6.57
CA ALA A 80 1.12 7.18 7.26
C ALA A 80 0.58 8.25 6.30
N VAL A 81 1.44 8.79 5.42
CA VAL A 81 1.03 9.76 4.39
C VAL A 81 0.00 9.16 3.43
N TYR A 82 0.25 7.92 2.97
CA TYR A 82 -0.69 7.17 2.15
C TYR A 82 -2.05 7.02 2.84
N MET A 83 -2.07 6.61 4.11
CA MET A 83 -3.30 6.36 4.84
C MET A 83 -4.11 7.64 5.07
N ILE A 84 -3.45 8.75 5.45
CA ILE A 84 -4.11 10.04 5.57
C ILE A 84 -4.74 10.45 4.23
N THR A 85 -4.01 10.25 3.12
CA THR A 85 -4.50 10.55 1.76
C THR A 85 -5.72 9.70 1.43
N VAL A 86 -5.71 8.40 1.76
CA VAL A 86 -6.86 7.49 1.58
C VAL A 86 -8.07 7.97 2.38
N ILE A 87 -7.90 8.21 3.68
CA ILE A 87 -8.96 8.64 4.61
C ILE A 87 -9.59 9.97 4.18
N VAL A 88 -8.78 10.90 3.67
CA VAL A 88 -9.26 12.19 3.19
C VAL A 88 -9.98 12.07 1.86
N SER A 89 -9.39 11.32 0.92
CA SER A 89 -9.87 11.24 -0.46
C SER A 89 -11.12 10.37 -0.61
N VAL A 90 -11.22 9.26 0.13
CA VAL A 90 -12.34 8.31 0.01
C VAL A 90 -13.71 8.98 0.24
N GLN A 91 -13.77 9.96 1.14
CA GLN A 91 -14.98 10.73 1.43
C GLN A 91 -15.32 11.78 0.35
N LYS A 92 -14.34 12.17 -0.48
CA LYS A 92 -14.50 13.20 -1.52
C LYS A 92 -14.82 12.62 -2.89
N ILE A 93 -14.13 11.55 -3.27
CA ILE A 93 -14.22 10.97 -4.62
C ILE A 93 -14.84 9.57 -4.61
N GLY A 94 -15.16 9.02 -3.45
CA GLY A 94 -15.67 7.66 -3.31
C GLY A 94 -14.59 6.59 -3.42
N THR A 95 -14.92 5.37 -2.97
CA THR A 95 -13.98 4.25 -2.89
C THR A 95 -13.55 3.75 -4.28
N ALA A 96 -14.47 3.68 -5.25
CA ALA A 96 -14.16 3.19 -6.59
C ALA A 96 -13.12 4.06 -7.31
N ASN A 97 -13.29 5.39 -7.26
CA ASN A 97 -12.34 6.34 -7.86
C ASN A 97 -11.00 6.31 -7.13
N LEU A 98 -11.01 6.26 -5.80
CA LEU A 98 -9.78 6.20 -5.02
C LEU A 98 -8.96 4.93 -5.34
N VAL A 99 -9.60 3.76 -5.33
CA VAL A 99 -8.91 2.48 -5.57
C VAL A 99 -8.39 2.42 -7.01
N SER A 100 -9.22 2.79 -7.99
CA SER A 100 -8.82 2.75 -9.40
C SER A 100 -7.64 3.69 -9.69
N LEU A 101 -7.70 4.95 -9.24
CA LEU A 101 -6.59 5.90 -9.38
C LEU A 101 -5.32 5.45 -8.64
N SER A 102 -5.47 4.88 -7.44
CA SER A 102 -4.33 4.37 -6.66
C SER A 102 -3.64 3.20 -7.36
N VAL A 103 -4.42 2.25 -7.90
CA VAL A 103 -3.89 1.11 -8.66
C VAL A 103 -3.19 1.57 -9.93
N ALA A 104 -3.75 2.54 -10.66
CA ALA A 104 -3.09 3.12 -11.83
C ALA A 104 -1.72 3.71 -11.48
N GLY A 105 -1.65 4.55 -10.45
CA GLY A 105 -0.40 5.16 -9.98
C GLY A 105 0.62 4.12 -9.50
N GLN A 106 0.16 3.10 -8.74
CA GLN A 106 1.00 2.00 -8.26
C GLN A 106 1.61 1.20 -9.41
N LEU A 107 0.85 0.93 -10.47
CA LEU A 107 1.35 0.17 -11.62
C LEU A 107 2.36 0.94 -12.45
N VAL A 108 2.15 2.25 -12.66
CA VAL A 108 3.13 3.11 -13.31
C VAL A 108 4.43 3.14 -12.51
N ALA A 109 4.35 3.33 -11.19
CA ALA A 109 5.52 3.28 -10.31
C ALA A 109 6.21 1.91 -10.34
N ALA A 110 5.45 0.82 -10.29
CA ALA A 110 5.98 -0.55 -10.33
C ALA A 110 6.77 -0.81 -11.62
N ILE A 111 6.26 -0.39 -12.79
CA ILE A 111 7.01 -0.53 -14.05
C ILE A 111 8.33 0.23 -14.00
N ILE A 112 8.34 1.46 -13.51
CA ILE A 112 9.57 2.27 -13.41
C ILE A 112 10.56 1.61 -12.47
N LEU A 113 10.12 1.21 -11.27
CA LEU A 113 10.97 0.58 -10.27
C LEU A 113 11.56 -0.75 -10.76
N ASP A 114 10.73 -1.60 -11.37
CA ASP A 114 11.13 -2.90 -11.90
C ASP A 114 12.08 -2.78 -13.10
N HIS A 115 11.81 -1.83 -14.00
CA HIS A 115 12.60 -1.68 -15.22
C HIS A 115 14.03 -1.22 -14.92
N TYR A 116 14.18 -0.32 -13.94
CA TYR A 116 15.48 0.20 -13.52
C TYR A 116 16.09 -0.54 -12.33
N GLY A 117 15.40 -1.52 -11.74
CA GLY A 117 15.87 -2.26 -10.56
C GLY A 117 16.08 -1.36 -9.33
N LEU A 118 15.30 -0.28 -9.21
CA LEU A 118 15.45 0.70 -8.14
C LEU A 118 15.04 0.10 -6.79
N LEU A 119 15.55 0.66 -5.68
CA LEU A 119 15.20 0.25 -4.31
C LEU A 119 15.48 -1.23 -3.98
N GLY A 120 16.27 -1.94 -4.80
CA GLY A 120 16.57 -3.36 -4.62
C GLY A 120 15.53 -4.31 -5.22
N PHE A 121 14.59 -3.81 -6.02
CA PHE A 121 13.68 -4.65 -6.79
C PHE A 121 14.44 -5.44 -7.86
N ALA A 122 13.98 -6.67 -8.11
CA ALA A 122 14.52 -7.51 -9.17
C ALA A 122 14.25 -6.87 -10.54
N LEU A 123 15.26 -6.85 -11.41
CA LEU A 123 15.17 -6.23 -12.72
C LEU A 123 14.20 -7.02 -13.61
N HIS A 124 13.05 -6.42 -13.89
CA HIS A 124 12.07 -6.96 -14.82
C HIS A 124 11.78 -5.90 -15.87
N PRO A 125 12.51 -5.90 -17.00
CA PRO A 125 12.36 -4.87 -18.02
C PRO A 125 10.92 -4.73 -18.51
N ALA A 126 10.50 -3.47 -18.74
CA ALA A 126 9.23 -3.18 -19.36
C ALA A 126 9.20 -3.76 -20.78
N ASN A 127 8.32 -4.72 -21.03
CA ASN A 127 8.07 -5.26 -22.36
C ASN A 127 6.75 -4.72 -22.91
N GLY A 128 6.51 -4.92 -24.20
CA GLY A 128 5.29 -4.43 -24.87
C GLY A 128 3.99 -4.89 -24.20
N TRP A 129 3.95 -6.11 -23.67
CA TRP A 129 2.78 -6.65 -22.97
C TRP A 129 2.50 -5.96 -21.63
N ARG A 130 3.54 -5.68 -20.84
CA ARG A 130 3.40 -4.94 -19.57
C ARG A 130 2.93 -3.51 -19.83
N LEU A 131 3.51 -2.86 -20.83
CA LEU A 131 3.11 -1.50 -21.22
C LEU A 131 1.66 -1.46 -21.70
N LEU A 132 1.27 -2.40 -22.57
CA LEU A 132 -0.11 -2.52 -23.04
C LEU A 132 -1.08 -2.79 -21.88
N GLY A 133 -0.74 -3.71 -20.96
CA GLY A 133 -1.56 -4.00 -19.79
C GLY A 133 -1.78 -2.78 -18.90
N VAL A 134 -0.74 -1.99 -18.63
CA VAL A 134 -0.87 -0.75 -17.86
C VAL A 134 -1.69 0.29 -18.61
N LEU A 135 -1.52 0.44 -19.93
CA LEU A 135 -2.35 1.34 -20.73
C LEU A 135 -3.84 0.97 -20.65
N LEU A 136 -4.17 -0.33 -20.73
CA LEU A 136 -5.55 -0.80 -20.61
C LEU A 136 -6.13 -0.53 -19.21
N ILE A 137 -5.34 -0.70 -18.15
CA ILE A 137 -5.78 -0.40 -16.78
C ILE A 137 -6.01 1.10 -16.61
N VAL A 138 -5.09 1.94 -17.09
CA VAL A 138 -5.24 3.40 -17.04
C VAL A 138 -6.49 3.84 -17.82
N ALA A 139 -6.72 3.27 -19.01
CA ALA A 139 -7.94 3.55 -19.78
C ALA A 139 -9.20 3.14 -19.02
N GLY A 140 -9.21 1.95 -18.40
CA GLY A 140 -10.32 1.50 -17.55
C GLY A 140 -10.59 2.43 -16.37
N VAL A 141 -9.52 2.93 -15.72
CA VAL A 141 -9.61 3.89 -14.61
C VAL A 141 -10.23 5.21 -15.07
N LEU A 142 -9.84 5.72 -16.24
CA LEU A 142 -10.43 6.93 -16.82
C LEU A 142 -11.94 6.78 -17.08
N LEU A 143 -12.40 5.58 -17.44
CA LEU A 143 -13.83 5.29 -17.57
C LEU A 143 -14.53 5.26 -16.21
N VAL A 144 -13.94 4.62 -15.20
CA VAL A 144 -14.50 4.55 -13.83
C VAL A 144 -14.67 5.94 -13.23
N VAL A 145 -13.67 6.82 -13.41
CA VAL A 145 -13.65 8.16 -12.82
C VAL A 145 -14.59 9.14 -13.55
N ARG A 146 -15.11 8.78 -14.74
CA ARG A 146 -15.99 9.64 -15.55
C ARG A 146 -17.45 9.70 -15.04
N ASN A 147 -17.77 8.99 -13.95
CA ASN A 147 -19.08 9.01 -13.32
C ASN A 147 -19.43 10.37 -12.72
#